data_AF-A0A1G8ELP6-F1
#
_entry.id   AF-A0A1G8ELP6-F1
#
_cell.length_a   1.000
_cell.length_b   1.000
_cell.length_c   1.000
_cell.angle_alpha   90.00
_cell.angle_beta   90.00
_cell.angle_gamma   90.00
#
_symmetry.space_group_name_H-M   'P 1'
#
loop_
_entity.id
_entity.type
_entity.pdbx_description
1 polymer ?
#
loop_
_entity_poly.entity_id
_entity_poly.type
_entity_poly.pdbx_seq_one_letter_code
_entity_poly.pdbx_strand_id
1 'polypeptide(L)'
;MLITMIGVISTLIKKDRAQTYRPSFTKFKGNIMRKAETRVLTAHVPIPLAEKVDQLADRLERSRGWIMKQALSSWIAQEEERDRLTQEALADVDAGCVSDHQAVLAWAESLGTDRPLPVPR
;
A
#
# COMPACT_ATOMS: atom_id res chain seq x y z
N MET A 1 9.56 9.90 -4.69
CA MET A 1 8.52 8.94 -4.23
C MET A 1 8.65 7.51 -4.77
N LEU A 2 9.73 7.14 -5.50
CA LEU A 2 9.91 5.77 -6.03
C LEU A 2 10.68 4.83 -5.09
N ILE A 3 11.33 5.39 -4.06
CA ILE A 3 12.27 4.67 -3.18
C ILE A 3 11.52 3.92 -2.06
N THR A 4 10.33 4.39 -1.67
CA THR A 4 9.51 3.77 -0.62
C THR A 4 8.82 2.47 -1.08
N MET A 5 8.45 2.37 -2.37
CA MET A 5 7.77 1.19 -2.93
C MET A 5 8.67 -0.05 -3.04
N ILE A 6 9.97 0.14 -3.29
CA ILE A 6 10.95 -0.98 -3.32
C ILE A 6 11.19 -1.52 -1.90
N GLY A 7 11.17 -0.64 -0.88
CA GLY A 7 11.34 -1.00 0.52
C GLY A 7 10.24 -1.94 1.03
N VAL A 8 8.98 -1.65 0.74
CA VAL A 8 7.83 -2.48 1.16
C VAL A 8 7.88 -3.87 0.52
N ILE A 9 8.23 -3.95 -0.77
CA ILE A 9 8.36 -5.22 -1.50
C ILE A 9 9.53 -6.04 -0.93
N SER A 10 10.68 -5.42 -0.63
CA SER A 10 11.85 -6.11 -0.05
C SER A 10 11.61 -6.66 1.37
N THR A 11 10.92 -5.89 2.23
CA THR A 11 10.60 -6.33 3.60
C THR A 11 9.60 -7.48 3.61
N LEU A 12 8.67 -7.52 2.65
CA LEU A 12 7.71 -8.61 2.50
C LEU A 12 8.34 -9.88 1.87
N ILE A 13 9.33 -9.74 0.98
CA ILE A 13 10.10 -10.87 0.42
C ILE A 13 10.86 -11.64 1.50
N LYS A 14 11.42 -10.96 2.51
CA LYS A 14 12.12 -11.64 3.63
C LYS A 14 11.18 -12.42 4.56
N LYS A 15 9.94 -11.95 4.74
CA LYS A 15 8.98 -12.58 5.66
C LYS A 15 8.38 -13.89 5.13
N ASP A 16 8.37 -14.08 3.79
CA ASP A 16 7.63 -15.18 3.14
C ASP A 16 8.47 -16.43 2.81
N ARG A 17 9.77 -16.48 3.16
CA ARG A 17 10.58 -17.72 3.02
C ARG A 17 10.13 -18.86 3.93
N ALA A 18 9.25 -18.61 4.90
CA ALA A 18 8.75 -19.62 5.84
C ALA A 18 7.43 -20.29 5.42
N GLN A 19 6.78 -19.87 4.34
CA GLN A 19 5.42 -20.32 4.01
C GLN A 19 5.35 -21.07 2.66
N THR A 20 6.14 -22.15 2.54
CA THR A 20 6.03 -23.06 1.39
C THR A 20 4.78 -23.95 1.53
N TYR A 21 3.66 -23.55 0.93
CA TYR A 21 2.44 -24.37 0.90
C TYR A 21 2.11 -24.85 -0.52
N ARG A 22 2.36 -26.14 -0.80
CA ARG A 22 1.81 -26.89 -1.94
C ARG A 22 0.67 -27.78 -1.43
N PRO A 23 -0.59 -27.63 -1.88
CA PRO A 23 -1.57 -28.69 -1.69
C PRO A 23 -1.82 -29.43 -3.00
N SER A 24 -1.57 -30.74 -2.96
CA SER A 24 -1.99 -31.72 -3.96
C SER A 24 -3.51 -31.84 -3.98
N PHE A 25 -4.11 -31.83 -5.17
CA PHE A 25 -5.55 -31.91 -5.38
C PHE A 25 -6.07 -33.36 -5.25
N THR A 26 -6.39 -33.81 -4.04
CA THR A 26 -7.27 -34.99 -3.89
C THR A 26 -8.14 -34.91 -2.63
N LYS A 27 -9.46 -34.75 -2.87
CA LYS A 27 -10.63 -35.13 -2.04
C LYS A 27 -10.77 -34.53 -0.63
N PHE A 28 -11.61 -33.49 -0.53
CA PHE A 28 -12.05 -32.85 0.71
C PHE A 28 -13.19 -33.63 1.40
N LYS A 29 -12.91 -34.24 2.56
CA LYS A 29 -13.86 -34.36 3.69
C LYS A 29 -13.06 -34.26 4.99
N GLY A 30 -13.28 -33.21 5.78
CA GLY A 30 -12.71 -33.10 7.13
C GLY A 30 -12.12 -31.73 7.50
N ASN A 31 -12.98 -30.72 7.58
CA ASN A 31 -13.00 -29.60 8.52
C ASN A 31 -11.78 -29.40 9.50
N ILE A 32 -10.68 -28.73 9.13
CA ILE A 32 -9.70 -28.13 10.09
C ILE A 32 -9.03 -26.87 9.45
N MET A 33 -9.01 -25.74 10.19
CA MET A 33 -8.74 -24.33 9.81
C MET A 33 -9.79 -23.73 8.85
N ARG A 34 -10.57 -22.73 9.31
CA ARG A 34 -11.38 -21.89 8.41
C ARG A 34 -10.43 -21.10 7.50
N LYS A 35 -10.02 -21.75 6.42
CA LYS A 35 -9.45 -21.14 5.22
C LYS A 35 -10.36 -19.95 4.90
N ALA A 36 -9.82 -18.74 4.94
CA ALA A 36 -10.57 -17.54 4.57
C ALA A 36 -11.32 -17.83 3.27
N GLU A 37 -12.63 -17.58 3.24
CA GLU A 37 -13.45 -17.86 2.08
C GLU A 37 -12.89 -17.06 0.90
N THR A 38 -12.46 -17.76 -0.15
CA THR A 38 -11.88 -17.12 -1.34
C THR A 38 -12.94 -17.01 -2.43
N ARG A 39 -13.14 -15.81 -2.97
CA ARG A 39 -13.96 -15.56 -4.17
C ARG A 39 -13.06 -15.29 -5.37
N VAL A 40 -13.41 -15.83 -6.54
CA VAL A 40 -12.71 -15.56 -7.80
C VAL A 40 -13.17 -14.22 -8.36
N LEU A 41 -12.19 -13.39 -8.73
CA LEU A 41 -12.38 -12.16 -9.49
C LEU A 41 -11.79 -12.35 -10.88
N THR A 42 -12.55 -11.99 -11.91
CA THR A 42 -12.11 -12.09 -13.31
C THR A 42 -12.18 -10.71 -13.95
N ALA A 43 -11.08 -10.28 -14.56
CA ALA A 43 -10.99 -9.04 -15.30
C ALA A 43 -10.13 -9.25 -16.54
N HIS A 44 -10.53 -8.66 -17.66
CA HIS A 44 -9.66 -8.56 -18.82
C HIS A 44 -8.59 -7.51 -18.54
N VAL A 45 -7.33 -7.88 -18.75
CA VAL A 45 -6.18 -6.97 -18.62
C VAL A 45 -5.54 -6.77 -19.99
N PRO A 46 -5.07 -5.57 -20.33
CA PRO A 46 -4.29 -5.36 -21.55
C PRO A 46 -3.07 -6.27 -21.59
N ILE A 47 -2.76 -6.84 -22.75
CA ILE A 47 -1.60 -7.73 -22.95
C ILE A 47 -0.31 -7.13 -22.40
N PRO A 48 0.03 -5.84 -22.67
CA PRO A 48 1.27 -5.26 -22.15
C PRO A 48 1.36 -5.20 -20.62
N LEU A 49 0.21 -5.19 -19.94
CA LEU A 49 0.16 -5.23 -18.47
C LEU A 49 0.36 -6.65 -17.95
N ALA A 50 -0.24 -7.65 -18.60
CA ALA A 50 -0.04 -9.06 -18.26
C ALA A 50 1.43 -9.46 -18.39
N GLU A 51 2.10 -9.06 -19.48
CA GLU A 51 3.52 -9.32 -19.71
C GLU A 51 4.42 -8.71 -18.63
N LYS A 52 4.09 -7.51 -18.15
CA LYS A 52 4.82 -6.90 -17.02
C LYS A 52 4.64 -7.70 -15.73
N VAL A 53 3.44 -8.23 -15.48
CA VAL A 53 3.18 -9.10 -14.32
C VAL A 53 3.96 -10.40 -14.43
N ASP A 54 4.05 -10.98 -15.62
CA ASP A 54 4.87 -12.18 -15.88
C ASP A 54 6.36 -11.90 -15.57
N GLN A 55 6.91 -10.81 -16.10
CA GLN A 55 8.31 -10.40 -15.82
C GLN A 55 8.58 -10.18 -14.33
N LEU A 56 7.63 -9.56 -13.61
CA LEU A 56 7.74 -9.36 -12.16
C LEU A 56 7.65 -10.67 -11.39
N ALA A 57 6.78 -11.57 -11.80
CA ALA A 57 6.64 -12.90 -11.22
C ALA A 57 7.94 -13.70 -11.36
N ASP A 58 8.56 -13.66 -12.53
CA ASP A 58 9.85 -14.32 -12.81
C ASP A 58 10.98 -13.70 -11.96
N ARG A 59 11.12 -12.38 -11.99
CA ARG A 59 12.17 -11.65 -11.26
C ARG A 59 12.09 -11.87 -9.74
N LEU A 60 10.88 -11.99 -9.20
CA LEU A 60 10.65 -12.13 -7.76
C LEU A 60 10.50 -13.59 -7.32
N GLU A 61 10.55 -14.56 -8.24
CA GLU A 61 10.28 -15.97 -7.99
C GLU A 61 8.95 -16.18 -7.25
N ARG A 62 7.89 -15.53 -7.75
CA ARG A 62 6.55 -15.58 -7.16
C ARG A 62 5.51 -15.90 -8.22
N SER A 63 4.36 -16.42 -7.79
CA SER A 63 3.26 -16.67 -8.72
C SER A 63 2.55 -15.37 -9.08
N ARG A 64 2.01 -15.30 -10.31
CA ARG A 64 1.20 -14.17 -10.79
C ARG A 64 0.00 -13.88 -9.89
N GLY A 65 -0.64 -14.92 -9.37
CA GLY A 65 -1.71 -14.79 -8.39
C GLY A 65 -1.24 -14.20 -7.06
N TRP A 66 0.00 -14.46 -6.65
CA TRP A 66 0.58 -13.79 -5.47
C TRP A 66 0.84 -12.31 -5.75
N ILE A 67 1.43 -11.98 -6.90
CA ILE A 67 1.66 -10.59 -7.34
C ILE A 67 0.33 -9.82 -7.37
N MET A 68 -0.71 -10.41 -7.94
CA MET A 68 -2.03 -9.78 -8.04
C MET A 68 -2.67 -9.56 -6.67
N LYS A 69 -2.60 -10.54 -5.76
CA LYS A 69 -3.09 -10.38 -4.38
C LYS A 69 -2.35 -9.26 -3.66
N GLN A 70 -1.03 -9.20 -3.78
CA GLN A 70 -0.24 -8.16 -3.14
C GLN A 70 -0.53 -6.77 -3.71
N ALA A 71 -0.63 -6.64 -5.03
CA ALA A 71 -0.97 -5.39 -5.68
C ALA A 71 -2.35 -4.88 -5.24
N LEU A 72 -3.36 -5.76 -5.22
CA LEU A 72 -4.71 -5.41 -4.78
C LEU A 72 -4.76 -5.01 -3.30
N SER A 73 -4.13 -5.79 -2.42
CA SER A 73 -4.08 -5.46 -0.99
C SER A 73 -3.36 -4.13 -0.74
N SER A 74 -2.24 -3.88 -1.42
CA SER A 74 -1.51 -2.62 -1.29
C SER A 74 -2.31 -1.42 -1.81
N TRP A 75 -3.04 -1.60 -2.92
CA TRP A 75 -3.85 -0.52 -3.50
C TRP A 75 -5.04 -0.17 -2.61
N ILE A 76 -5.76 -1.16 -2.08
CA ILE A 76 -6.89 -0.93 -1.16
C ILE A 76 -6.41 -0.19 0.10
N ALA A 77 -5.32 -0.65 0.72
CA ALA A 77 -4.78 -0.01 1.91
C ALA A 77 -4.36 1.45 1.64
N GLN A 78 -3.82 1.73 0.45
CA GLN A 78 -3.46 3.09 0.06
C GLN A 78 -4.69 3.98 -0.16
N GLU A 79 -5.75 3.44 -0.76
CA GLU A 79 -6.99 4.18 -1.00
C GLU A 79 -7.71 4.48 0.32
N GLU A 80 -7.82 3.50 1.22
CA GLU A 80 -8.39 3.67 2.56
C GLU A 80 -7.62 4.71 3.38
N GLU A 81 -6.29 4.70 3.30
CA GLU A 81 -5.44 5.68 3.98
C GLU A 81 -5.67 7.10 3.43
N ARG A 82 -5.74 7.24 2.10
CA ARG A 82 -5.99 8.52 1.44
C ARG A 82 -7.35 9.08 1.84
N ASP A 83 -8.36 8.22 1.87
CA ASP A 83 -9.72 8.61 2.24
C ASP A 83 -9.80 8.97 3.73
N ARG A 84 -9.11 8.24 4.61
CA ARG A 84 -9.01 8.58 6.04
C ARG A 84 -8.37 9.95 6.25
N LEU A 85 -7.21 10.21 5.63
CA LEU A 85 -6.51 11.48 5.75
C LEU A 85 -7.33 12.66 5.21
N THR A 86 -8.12 12.42 4.15
CA THR A 86 -9.02 13.45 3.62
C THR A 86 -10.14 13.78 4.61
N GLN A 87 -10.75 12.76 5.22
CA GLN A 87 -11.78 12.96 6.24
C GLN A 87 -11.24 13.63 7.50
N GLU A 88 -10.05 13.25 7.94
CA GLU A 88 -9.34 13.88 9.06
C GLU A 88 -9.07 15.36 8.78
N ALA A 89 -8.53 15.69 7.60
CA ALA A 89 -8.27 17.07 7.21
C ALA A 89 -9.56 17.92 7.14
N LEU A 90 -10.68 17.34 6.68
CA LEU A 90 -11.98 18.04 6.70
C LEU A 90 -12.49 18.27 8.13
N ALA A 91 -12.35 17.27 9.01
CA ALA A 91 -12.73 17.40 10.41
C ALA A 91 -11.88 18.46 11.14
N ASP A 92 -10.58 18.56 10.83
CA ASP A 92 -9.70 19.59 11.39
C ASP A 92 -10.11 20.99 10.93
N VAL A 93 -10.52 21.16 9.68
CA VAL A 93 -11.08 22.42 9.17
C VAL A 93 -12.38 22.77 9.88
N ASP A 94 -13.31 21.81 10.00
CA ASP A 94 -14.59 22.01 10.69
C ASP A 94 -14.40 22.33 12.19
N ALA A 95 -13.38 21.75 12.82
CA ALA A 95 -13.00 22.02 14.21
C ALA A 95 -12.25 23.35 14.39
N GLY A 96 -11.88 24.04 13.32
CA GLY A 96 -11.07 25.26 13.36
C GLY A 96 -9.61 25.02 13.73
N CYS A 97 -9.12 23.77 13.64
CA CYS A 97 -7.74 23.37 13.82
C CYS A 97 -6.92 23.68 12.56
N VAL A 98 -6.92 24.95 12.14
CA VAL A 98 -6.22 25.45 10.95
C VAL A 98 -5.13 26.43 11.36
N SER A 99 -3.92 26.25 10.82
CA SER A 99 -2.84 27.23 11.02
C SER A 99 -3.10 28.50 10.21
N ASP A 100 -2.88 29.65 10.84
CA ASP A 100 -3.01 30.95 10.19
C ASP A 100 -2.04 31.09 9.00
N HIS A 101 -2.55 31.57 7.87
CA HIS A 101 -1.79 31.69 6.64
C HIS A 101 -0.54 32.57 6.79
N GLN A 102 -0.63 33.66 7.54
CA GLN A 102 0.48 34.57 7.76
C GLN A 102 1.58 33.92 8.60
N ALA A 103 1.21 33.10 9.59
CA ALA A 103 2.15 32.32 10.38
C ALA A 103 2.90 31.28 9.53
N VAL A 104 2.20 30.61 8.60
CA VAL A 104 2.81 29.65 7.65
C VAL A 104 3.77 30.34 6.69
N LEU A 105 3.42 31.52 6.16
CA LEU A 105 4.30 32.31 5.29
C LEU A 105 5.57 32.75 6.01
N ALA A 106 5.44 33.36 7.19
CA ALA A 106 6.59 33.81 7.97
C ALA A 106 7.53 32.65 8.33
N TRP A 107 6.95 31.48 8.68
CA TRP A 107 7.72 30.27 8.90
C TRP A 107 8.47 29.82 7.64
N ALA A 108 7.79 29.70 6.50
CA ALA A 108 8.39 29.26 5.24
C ALA A 108 9.54 30.19 4.78
N GLU A 109 9.37 31.51 4.93
CA GLU A 109 10.41 32.49 4.62
C GLU A 109 11.63 32.38 5.54
N SER A 110 11.43 32.00 6.80
CA SER A 110 12.51 31.86 7.78
C SER A 110 13.41 30.63 7.56
N LEU A 111 12.93 29.60 6.84
CA LEU A 111 13.66 28.34 6.62
C LEU A 111 14.98 28.51 5.88
N GLY A 112 15.12 29.58 5.10
CA GLY A 112 16.35 29.93 4.36
C GLY A 112 17.31 30.85 5.11
N THR A 113 17.03 31.17 6.37
CA THR A 113 17.81 32.13 7.18
C THR A 113 18.52 31.44 8.34
N ASP A 114 19.48 32.12 8.97
CA ASP A 114 20.21 31.62 10.15
C ASP A 114 19.33 31.44 11.41
N ARG A 115 18.05 31.83 11.36
CA ARG A 115 17.09 31.72 12.48
C ARG A 115 15.72 31.27 11.98
N PRO A 116 15.54 29.97 11.69
CA PRO A 116 14.22 29.45 11.33
C PRO A 116 13.24 29.55 12.49
N LEU A 117 12.02 29.97 12.18
CA LEU A 117 10.88 30.02 13.11
C LEU A 117 10.35 28.60 13.36
N PRO A 118 9.64 28.37 14.49
CA PRO A 118 8.98 27.09 14.74
C PRO A 118 7.80 26.87 13.78
N VAL A 119 7.51 25.60 13.45
CA VAL A 119 6.38 25.23 12.61
C VAL A 119 5.07 25.68 13.28
N PRO A 120 4.19 26.42 12.57
CA PRO A 120 2.86 26.78 13.07
C PRO A 120 2.04 25.54 13.43
N ARG A 121 1.16 25.66 14.43
CA ARG A 121 0.23 24.60 14.84
C ARG A 121 -1.19 24.90 14.40
#